data_AF-A0A2W5Z4B2-F1
#
_entry.id   AF-A0A2W5Z4B2-F1
#
_cell.length_a   1.000
_cell.length_b   1.000
_cell.length_c   1.000
_cell.angle_alpha   90.00
_cell.angle_beta   90.00
_cell.angle_gamma   90.00
#
_symmetry.space_group_name_H-M   'P 1'
#
loop_
_entity.id
_entity.type
_entity.pdbx_description
1 polymer ?
#
loop_
_entity_poly.entity_id
_entity_poly.type
_entity_poly.pdbx_seq_one_letter_code
_entity_poly.pdbx_strand_id
1 'polypeptide(L)'
;MLNDDMVMDLTVDDQVPARTERPDSPEQLAEALQAAAAAAEKVVPIGGGRLLGLGNPPARFDVALSTRGLNRIVEFSPADLVVSVEAGVTLEELDAELSRAGMCLPLDPPAGPGHTVGGVLASAMSGPLALRFGRSREFVIGLRVALPDGRLVASGGRVVKNVSGYDMNKLHQGALGTLGVMVAASFKVFPRPLAELTLESQPEDPWAEAERALRLPQQPVALELDSAGGLLARFWGTQEGVARMHRELGWQETAAGRWESRGARGAGWAETVWAWLSVPRAQLRLVLDGLPAGARWLASPGLGVAHWLGALGLPELRSARTAAESTGGTLVLVAAPRSLKDEFDAWGAPPPNLDWMQRLRTAFDHQHTLSPGRFVV
;
A
#
# COMPACT_ATOMS: atom_id res chain seq x y z
N MET A 1 -15.42 -16.55 28.59
CA MET A 1 -14.69 -15.30 28.88
C MET A 1 -13.57 -15.20 27.88
N LEU A 2 -13.85 -14.56 26.74
CA LEU A 2 -12.89 -14.24 25.69
C LEU A 2 -12.50 -12.77 25.89
N ASN A 3 -11.52 -12.54 26.77
CA ASN A 3 -10.80 -11.27 26.80
C ASN A 3 -9.60 -11.46 25.88
N ASP A 4 -9.80 -11.20 24.59
CA ASP A 4 -8.73 -11.25 23.58
C ASP A 4 -8.85 -10.05 22.62
N ASP A 5 -9.36 -8.92 23.14
CA ASP A 5 -9.09 -7.61 22.55
C ASP A 5 -7.60 -7.33 22.81
N MET A 6 -6.77 -7.96 21.98
CA MET A 6 -5.41 -7.53 21.75
C MET A 6 -5.48 -6.02 21.51
N VAL A 7 -5.03 -5.26 22.49
CA VAL A 7 -4.57 -3.88 22.30
C VAL A 7 -3.59 -3.98 21.15
N MET A 8 -4.06 -3.68 19.92
CA MET A 8 -3.15 -3.38 18.83
C MET A 8 -2.25 -2.31 19.42
N ASP A 9 -0.94 -2.53 19.37
CA ASP A 9 0.00 -1.47 19.65
C ASP A 9 -0.22 -0.40 18.57
N LEU A 10 -1.14 0.54 18.85
CA LEU A 10 -1.51 1.65 17.97
C LEU A 10 -0.46 2.75 18.03
N THR A 11 0.72 2.43 18.58
CA THR A 11 1.88 3.31 18.61
C THR A 11 2.34 3.63 17.20
N VAL A 12 2.64 4.91 16.98
CA VAL A 12 3.14 5.43 15.72
C VAL A 12 4.44 6.17 15.99
N ASP A 13 5.56 5.59 15.56
CA ASP A 13 6.90 6.18 15.71
C ASP A 13 7.17 6.62 17.17
N ASP A 14 7.02 5.67 18.10
CA ASP A 14 7.16 5.79 19.56
C ASP A 14 6.12 6.69 20.27
N GLN A 15 5.07 7.13 19.55
CA GLN A 15 3.97 7.91 20.14
C GLN A 15 2.73 7.04 20.35
N VAL A 16 2.24 7.03 21.59
CA VAL A 16 1.01 6.35 21.99
C VAL A 16 -0.14 7.37 21.96
N PRO A 17 -1.34 7.01 21.45
CA PRO A 17 -2.49 7.91 21.50
C PRO A 17 -2.95 8.15 22.94
N ALA A 18 -3.48 9.35 23.23
CA ALA A 18 -4.11 9.63 24.53
C ALA A 18 -5.40 8.81 24.73
N ARG A 19 -6.15 8.53 23.65
CA ARG A 19 -7.26 7.56 23.65
C ARG A 19 -7.46 6.91 22.28
N THR A 20 -8.23 5.83 22.28
CA THR A 20 -8.62 5.11 21.06
C THR A 20 -10.13 5.11 20.91
N GLU A 21 -10.61 5.34 19.69
CA GLU A 21 -12.02 5.24 19.33
C GLU A 21 -12.19 4.24 18.18
N ARG A 22 -13.21 3.39 18.27
CA ARG A 22 -13.54 2.40 17.23
C ARG A 22 -15.04 2.48 16.92
N PRO A 23 -15.45 3.39 16.02
CA PRO A 23 -16.84 3.50 15.59
C PRO A 23 -17.29 2.28 14.77
N ASP A 24 -18.56 1.90 14.90
CA ASP A 24 -19.17 0.76 14.20
C ASP A 24 -20.11 1.19 13.06
N SER A 25 -20.15 2.49 12.76
CA SER A 25 -20.88 3.05 11.62
C SER A 25 -20.19 4.30 11.05
N PRO A 26 -20.39 4.62 9.76
CA PRO A 26 -19.89 5.85 9.16
C PRO A 26 -20.35 7.12 9.91
N GLU A 27 -21.58 7.12 10.42
CA GLU A 27 -22.18 8.24 11.15
C GLU A 27 -21.47 8.47 12.49
N GLN A 28 -21.27 7.41 13.29
CA GLN A 28 -20.49 7.49 14.54
C GLN A 28 -19.05 7.93 14.28
N LEU A 29 -18.43 7.49 13.17
CA LEU A 29 -17.08 7.92 12.81
C LEU A 29 -17.03 9.42 12.51
N ALA A 30 -18.04 9.93 11.81
CA ALA A 30 -18.13 11.36 11.49
C ALA A 30 -18.38 12.20 12.75
N GLU A 31 -19.24 11.73 13.66
CA GLU A 31 -19.46 12.36 14.98
C GLU A 31 -18.18 12.40 15.82
N ALA A 32 -17.41 11.30 15.85
CA ALA A 32 -16.12 11.23 16.54
C ALA A 32 -15.11 12.26 16.00
N LEU A 33 -15.03 12.39 14.67
CA LEU A 33 -14.16 13.40 14.04
C LEU A 33 -14.58 14.83 14.38
N GLN A 34 -15.88 15.11 14.33
CA GLN A 34 -16.42 16.42 14.68
C GLN A 34 -16.13 16.78 16.14
N ALA A 35 -16.31 15.82 17.06
CA ALA A 35 -16.02 15.99 18.48
C ALA A 35 -14.52 16.26 18.72
N ALA A 36 -13.63 15.48 18.09
CA ALA A 36 -12.20 15.68 18.19
C ALA A 36 -11.76 17.05 17.65
N ALA A 37 -12.31 17.47 16.50
CA ALA A 37 -12.05 18.79 15.93
C ALA A 37 -12.52 19.92 16.87
N ALA A 38 -13.72 19.80 17.45
CA ALA A 38 -14.26 20.76 18.41
C ALA A 38 -13.40 20.85 19.69
N ALA A 39 -12.79 19.74 20.11
CA ALA A 39 -11.87 19.66 21.24
C ALA A 39 -10.42 20.06 20.89
N ALA A 40 -10.14 20.44 19.62
CA ALA A 40 -8.79 20.73 19.11
C ALA A 40 -7.79 19.57 19.28
N GLU A 41 -8.30 18.34 19.22
CA GLU A 41 -7.52 17.10 19.30
C GLU A 41 -7.03 16.68 17.91
N LYS A 42 -5.93 15.93 17.90
CA LYS A 42 -5.26 15.45 16.69
C LYS A 42 -5.48 13.96 16.53
N VAL A 43 -6.05 13.61 15.40
CA VAL A 43 -6.54 12.27 15.09
C VAL A 43 -5.62 11.62 14.07
N VAL A 44 -5.18 10.40 14.35
CA VAL A 44 -4.53 9.53 13.36
C VAL A 44 -5.49 8.39 13.04
N PRO A 45 -6.00 8.31 11.79
CA PRO A 45 -6.85 7.19 11.36
C PRO A 45 -6.03 5.92 11.20
N ILE A 46 -6.52 4.80 11.75
CA ILE A 46 -5.81 3.51 11.72
C ILE A 46 -6.75 2.40 11.24
N GLY A 47 -6.33 1.71 10.19
CA GLY A 47 -6.98 0.49 9.72
C GLY A 47 -6.33 -0.76 10.31
N GLY A 48 -5.75 -1.59 9.46
CA GLY A 48 -5.05 -2.83 9.85
C GLY A 48 -3.67 -2.65 10.49
N GLY A 49 -3.17 -1.41 10.60
CA GLY A 49 -1.92 -1.10 11.30
C GLY A 49 -0.61 -1.52 10.59
N ARG A 50 -0.68 -2.12 9.39
CA ARG A 50 0.49 -2.72 8.71
C ARG A 50 1.51 -1.73 8.16
N LEU A 51 1.13 -0.46 7.99
CA LEU A 51 1.95 0.62 7.44
C LEU A 51 1.95 1.87 8.35
N LEU A 52 1.81 1.69 9.66
CA LEU A 52 1.83 2.81 10.62
C LEU A 52 3.16 3.58 10.59
N GLY A 53 4.26 2.93 10.22
CA GLY A 53 5.56 3.59 10.05
C GLY A 53 5.67 4.42 8.76
N LEU A 54 4.68 4.47 7.87
CA LEU A 54 4.84 5.15 6.58
C LEU A 54 4.73 6.68 6.73
N GLY A 55 5.76 7.40 6.31
CA GLY A 55 5.83 8.86 6.40
C GLY A 55 6.47 9.35 7.69
N ASN A 56 6.37 10.67 7.91
CA ASN A 56 6.96 11.31 9.08
C ASN A 56 6.18 10.98 10.37
N PRO A 57 6.82 11.06 11.55
CA PRO A 57 6.12 10.92 12.82
C PRO A 57 5.01 11.97 12.95
N PRO A 58 3.86 11.64 13.56
CA PRO A 58 2.82 12.63 13.78
C PRO A 58 3.35 13.74 14.70
N ALA A 59 3.01 15.00 14.43
CA ALA A 59 3.41 16.13 15.29
C ALA A 59 2.71 16.09 16.65
N ARG A 60 1.51 15.49 16.70
CA ARG A 60 0.71 15.24 17.89
C ARG A 60 -0.26 14.10 17.60
N PHE A 61 -0.51 13.26 18.61
CA PHE A 61 -1.33 12.06 18.49
C PHE A 61 -2.24 11.90 19.72
N ASP A 62 -3.40 12.54 19.68
CA ASP A 62 -4.36 12.49 20.80
C ASP A 62 -5.33 11.32 20.65
N VAL A 63 -5.81 11.08 19.43
CA VAL A 63 -6.86 10.07 19.16
C VAL A 63 -6.40 9.10 18.07
N ALA A 64 -6.35 7.81 18.40
CA ALA A 64 -6.33 6.76 17.40
C ALA A 64 -7.76 6.43 16.98
N LEU A 65 -8.12 6.75 15.73
CA LEU A 65 -9.45 6.48 15.20
C LEU A 65 -9.41 5.22 14.34
N SER A 66 -9.86 4.10 14.90
CA SER A 66 -9.84 2.82 14.22
C SER A 66 -11.01 2.66 13.25
N THR A 67 -10.72 2.28 12.00
CA THR A 67 -11.77 1.94 11.02
C THR A 67 -12.24 0.49 11.11
N ARG A 68 -11.68 -0.33 12.00
CA ARG A 68 -11.97 -1.78 12.08
C ARG A 68 -13.39 -2.14 12.54
N GLY A 69 -14.15 -1.18 13.07
CA GLY A 69 -15.59 -1.35 13.30
C GLY A 69 -16.43 -1.28 12.01
N LEU A 70 -15.87 -0.68 10.95
CA LEU A 70 -16.48 -0.57 9.62
C LEU A 70 -16.03 -1.74 8.74
N ASN A 71 -16.54 -2.94 8.99
CA ASN A 71 -16.05 -4.18 8.39
C ASN A 71 -17.09 -4.95 7.55
N ARG A 72 -18.09 -4.25 7.00
CA ARG A 72 -19.15 -4.87 6.20
C ARG A 72 -18.85 -4.86 4.70
N ILE A 73 -19.21 -5.95 4.02
CA ILE A 73 -19.45 -5.93 2.57
C ILE A 73 -20.80 -5.24 2.36
N VAL A 74 -20.77 -4.00 1.86
CA VAL A 74 -21.99 -3.18 1.67
C VAL A 74 -22.83 -3.74 0.54
N GLU A 75 -22.19 -4.13 -0.55
CA GLU A 75 -22.85 -4.65 -1.74
C GLU A 75 -21.85 -5.41 -2.62
N PHE A 76 -22.28 -6.52 -3.23
CA PHE A 76 -21.49 -7.24 -4.21
C PHE A 76 -22.35 -7.69 -5.38
N SER A 77 -22.02 -7.22 -6.59
CA SER A 77 -22.64 -7.64 -7.85
C SER A 77 -21.59 -8.27 -8.76
N PRO A 78 -21.47 -9.61 -8.78
CA PRO A 78 -20.57 -10.31 -9.70
C PRO A 78 -20.91 -10.06 -11.17
N ALA A 79 -22.21 -9.90 -11.49
CA ALA A 79 -22.66 -9.63 -12.86
C ALA A 79 -22.17 -8.26 -13.37
N ASP A 80 -22.11 -7.27 -12.48
CA ASP A 80 -21.60 -5.94 -12.82
C ASP A 80 -20.08 -5.80 -12.62
N LEU A 81 -19.42 -6.85 -12.10
CA LEU A 81 -18.01 -6.83 -11.70
C LEU A 81 -17.71 -5.72 -10.68
N VAL A 82 -18.62 -5.48 -9.74
CA VAL A 82 -18.49 -4.41 -8.73
C VAL A 82 -18.70 -4.92 -7.32
N VAL A 83 -17.82 -4.50 -6.41
CA VAL A 83 -18.00 -4.68 -4.96
C VAL A 83 -17.89 -3.34 -4.24
N SER A 84 -18.70 -3.14 -3.22
CA SER A 84 -18.62 -2.00 -2.29
C SER A 84 -18.46 -2.52 -0.87
N VAL A 85 -17.47 -2.01 -0.17
CA VAL A 85 -17.07 -2.50 1.15
C VAL A 85 -16.72 -1.34 2.07
N GLU A 86 -16.90 -1.55 3.36
CA GLU A 86 -16.44 -0.61 4.37
C GLU A 86 -14.91 -0.64 4.50
N ALA A 87 -14.33 0.47 4.93
CA ALA A 87 -12.89 0.70 4.91
C ALA A 87 -12.09 -0.19 5.89
N GLY A 88 -12.74 -0.77 6.89
CA GLY A 88 -12.16 -1.69 7.87
C GLY A 88 -12.18 -3.16 7.46
N VAL A 89 -12.82 -3.51 6.34
CA VAL A 89 -12.76 -4.88 5.77
C VAL A 89 -11.31 -5.21 5.44
N THR A 90 -10.83 -6.38 5.89
CA THR A 90 -9.49 -6.86 5.54
C THR A 90 -9.42 -7.40 4.11
N LEU A 91 -8.23 -7.39 3.51
CA LEU A 91 -8.05 -7.97 2.18
C LEU A 91 -8.35 -9.47 2.16
N GLU A 92 -8.08 -10.18 3.28
CA GLU A 92 -8.35 -11.61 3.41
C GLU A 92 -9.85 -11.91 3.47
N GLU A 93 -10.60 -11.13 4.26
CA GLU A 93 -12.07 -11.24 4.31
C GLU A 93 -12.69 -10.93 2.95
N LEU A 94 -12.16 -9.92 2.25
CA LEU A 94 -12.62 -9.55 0.92
C LEU A 94 -12.32 -10.64 -0.12
N ASP A 95 -11.09 -11.16 -0.16
CA ASP A 95 -10.74 -12.25 -1.09
C ASP A 95 -11.58 -13.50 -0.81
N ALA A 96 -11.83 -13.84 0.47
CA ALA A 96 -12.68 -14.97 0.83
C ALA A 96 -14.09 -14.83 0.27
N GLU A 97 -14.69 -13.63 0.34
CA GLU A 97 -16.03 -13.38 -0.20
C GLU A 97 -16.04 -13.39 -1.74
N LEU A 98 -15.13 -12.66 -2.39
CA LEU A 98 -15.06 -12.57 -3.85
C LEU A 98 -14.79 -13.93 -4.49
N SER A 99 -13.95 -14.75 -3.86
CA SER A 99 -13.57 -16.07 -4.36
C SER A 99 -14.75 -17.02 -4.49
N ARG A 100 -15.79 -16.88 -3.65
CA ARG A 100 -17.01 -17.70 -3.72
C ARG A 100 -17.76 -17.49 -5.04
N ALA A 101 -17.63 -16.30 -5.63
CA ALA A 101 -18.20 -15.94 -6.93
C ALA A 101 -17.18 -16.07 -8.09
N GLY A 102 -16.01 -16.67 -7.86
CA GLY A 102 -14.95 -16.76 -8.87
C GLY A 102 -14.34 -15.41 -9.23
N MET A 103 -14.40 -14.42 -8.33
CA MET A 103 -13.85 -13.09 -8.52
C MET A 103 -12.64 -12.85 -7.59
N CYS A 104 -11.85 -11.85 -7.90
CA CYS A 104 -10.75 -11.37 -7.06
C CYS A 104 -10.57 -9.85 -7.22
N LEU A 105 -9.86 -9.26 -6.26
CA LEU A 105 -9.36 -7.89 -6.33
C LEU A 105 -7.83 -7.96 -6.28
N PRO A 106 -7.09 -7.59 -7.34
CA PRO A 106 -5.64 -7.78 -7.43
C PRO A 106 -4.86 -6.73 -6.62
N LEU A 107 -5.11 -6.68 -5.31
CA LEU A 107 -4.37 -5.90 -4.34
C LEU A 107 -3.46 -6.81 -3.52
N ASP A 108 -2.16 -6.53 -3.56
CA ASP A 108 -1.14 -7.31 -2.86
C ASP A 108 -0.09 -6.41 -2.16
N PRO A 109 -0.51 -5.45 -1.29
CA PRO A 109 0.42 -4.54 -0.64
C PRO A 109 1.52 -5.28 0.13
N PRO A 110 2.72 -4.68 0.29
CA PRO A 110 3.79 -5.27 1.07
C PRO A 110 3.43 -5.36 2.57
N ALA A 111 4.27 -6.04 3.35
CA ALA A 111 4.13 -6.24 4.80
C ALA A 111 3.12 -7.32 5.27
N GLY A 112 2.74 -8.24 4.38
CA GLY A 112 1.99 -9.45 4.73
C GLY A 112 0.51 -9.20 5.02
N PRO A 113 -0.20 -10.19 5.59
CA PRO A 113 -1.66 -10.15 5.72
C PRO A 113 -2.16 -9.19 6.81
N GLY A 114 -3.46 -8.89 6.78
CA GLY A 114 -4.15 -8.06 7.78
C GLY A 114 -4.20 -6.58 7.42
N HIS A 115 -4.00 -6.24 6.16
CA HIS A 115 -4.32 -4.91 5.65
C HIS A 115 -5.83 -4.74 5.53
N THR A 116 -6.33 -3.58 5.93
CA THR A 116 -7.71 -3.16 5.68
C THR A 116 -7.79 -2.37 4.37
N VAL A 117 -8.92 -2.45 3.67
CA VAL A 117 -9.20 -1.70 2.43
C VAL A 117 -8.81 -0.22 2.54
N GLY A 118 -9.27 0.48 3.58
CA GLY A 118 -8.96 1.89 3.79
C GLY A 118 -7.47 2.16 4.00
N GLY A 119 -6.76 1.28 4.69
CA GLY A 119 -5.30 1.39 4.90
C GLY A 119 -4.51 1.24 3.60
N VAL A 120 -4.90 0.32 2.73
CA VAL A 120 -4.28 0.13 1.42
C VAL A 120 -4.50 1.37 0.55
N LEU A 121 -5.72 1.89 0.51
CA LEU A 121 -6.04 3.09 -0.26
C LEU A 121 -5.34 4.34 0.29
N ALA A 122 -5.35 4.53 1.61
CA ALA A 122 -4.73 5.68 2.25
C ALA A 122 -3.21 5.71 2.08
N SER A 123 -2.55 4.55 2.05
CA SER A 123 -1.10 4.44 1.81
C SER A 123 -0.72 4.46 0.33
N ALA A 124 -1.64 4.09 -0.57
CA ALA A 124 -1.39 3.86 -1.99
C ALA A 124 -0.19 2.93 -2.28
N MET A 125 0.19 2.10 -1.30
CA MET A 125 1.22 1.08 -1.49
C MET A 125 0.65 -0.05 -2.36
N SER A 126 1.37 -0.40 -3.41
CA SER A 126 1.02 -1.46 -4.34
C SER A 126 2.06 -2.57 -4.33
N GLY A 127 1.64 -3.80 -4.55
CA GLY A 127 2.55 -4.91 -4.72
C GLY A 127 2.80 -5.29 -6.18
N PRO A 128 3.46 -6.44 -6.38
CA PRO A 128 3.90 -6.93 -7.67
C PRO A 128 2.78 -7.15 -8.71
N LEU A 129 1.53 -7.43 -8.29
CA LEU A 129 0.40 -7.58 -9.22
C LEU A 129 0.09 -6.30 -10.01
N ALA A 130 0.59 -5.14 -9.54
CA ALA A 130 0.47 -3.88 -10.27
C ALA A 130 1.14 -3.94 -11.66
N LEU A 131 2.05 -4.88 -11.91
CA LEU A 131 2.66 -5.10 -13.21
C LEU A 131 1.60 -5.37 -14.30
N ARG A 132 0.58 -6.17 -13.98
CA ARG A 132 -0.50 -6.51 -14.91
C ARG A 132 -1.74 -5.64 -14.73
N PHE A 133 -2.13 -5.37 -13.49
CA PHE A 133 -3.44 -4.80 -13.18
C PHE A 133 -3.40 -3.30 -12.91
N GLY A 134 -2.21 -2.71 -12.77
CA GLY A 134 -2.05 -1.35 -12.28
C GLY A 134 -2.29 -1.27 -10.76
N ARG A 135 -2.32 -0.03 -10.26
CA ARG A 135 -2.44 0.25 -8.82
C ARG A 135 -3.90 0.34 -8.40
N SER A 136 -4.15 0.41 -7.09
CA SER A 136 -5.49 0.63 -6.51
C SER A 136 -6.32 1.71 -7.21
N ARG A 137 -5.66 2.79 -7.63
CA ARG A 137 -6.25 3.92 -8.35
C ARG A 137 -6.99 3.54 -9.63
N GLU A 138 -6.60 2.45 -10.28
CA GLU A 138 -7.17 2.01 -11.56
C GLU A 138 -8.53 1.31 -11.40
N PHE A 139 -8.78 0.70 -10.23
CA PHE A 139 -9.98 -0.10 -10.00
C PHE A 139 -10.91 0.46 -8.92
N VAL A 140 -10.50 1.46 -8.13
CA VAL A 140 -11.43 2.23 -7.28
C VAL A 140 -12.33 3.11 -8.15
N ILE A 141 -13.63 2.88 -8.04
CA ILE A 141 -14.66 3.63 -8.79
C ILE A 141 -15.50 4.55 -7.90
N GLY A 142 -15.46 4.34 -6.59
CA GLY A 142 -16.19 5.17 -5.63
C GLY A 142 -15.55 5.15 -4.25
N LEU A 143 -15.68 6.27 -3.53
CA LEU A 143 -15.30 6.39 -2.13
C LEU A 143 -16.32 7.19 -1.35
N ARG A 144 -16.51 6.80 -0.10
CA ARG A 144 -17.18 7.60 0.93
C ARG A 144 -16.15 7.95 2.01
N VAL A 145 -16.12 9.21 2.41
CA VAL A 145 -15.12 9.78 3.31
C VAL A 145 -15.81 10.64 4.37
N ALA A 146 -15.37 10.53 5.62
CA ALA A 146 -15.73 11.44 6.70
C ALA A 146 -14.69 12.57 6.79
N LEU A 147 -15.15 13.81 6.75
CA LEU A 147 -14.32 15.00 6.89
C LEU A 147 -14.17 15.38 8.38
N PRO A 148 -13.15 16.20 8.74
CA PRO A 148 -12.94 16.64 10.12
C PRO A 148 -14.14 17.35 10.76
N ASP A 149 -14.99 17.99 9.94
CA ASP A 149 -16.19 18.71 10.40
C ASP A 149 -17.41 17.80 10.61
N GLY A 150 -17.26 16.49 10.42
CA GLY A 150 -18.33 15.49 10.56
C GLY A 150 -19.19 15.29 9.31
N ARG A 151 -18.88 15.96 8.19
CA ARG A 151 -19.59 15.69 6.92
C ARG A 151 -19.15 14.37 6.31
N LEU A 152 -20.13 13.58 5.88
CA LEU A 152 -19.90 12.39 5.06
C LEU A 152 -20.06 12.77 3.59
N VAL A 153 -18.96 12.69 2.85
CA VAL A 153 -18.92 13.01 1.42
C VAL A 153 -18.70 11.75 0.60
N ALA A 154 -19.25 11.72 -0.61
CA ALA A 154 -19.05 10.66 -1.57
C ALA A 154 -18.51 11.21 -2.88
N SER A 155 -17.64 10.44 -3.54
CA SER A 155 -17.12 10.75 -4.86
C SER A 155 -16.99 9.48 -5.69
N GLY A 156 -17.11 9.63 -7.00
CA GLY A 156 -17.20 8.51 -7.93
C GLY A 156 -18.61 7.90 -7.94
N GLY A 157 -18.71 6.65 -8.37
CA GLY A 157 -19.97 5.91 -8.41
C GLY A 157 -19.78 4.51 -8.96
N ARG A 158 -20.83 3.69 -8.87
CA ARG A 158 -20.87 2.31 -9.37
C ARG A 158 -21.11 2.24 -10.87
N VAL A 159 -20.40 3.08 -11.63
CA VAL A 159 -20.56 3.20 -13.08
C VAL A 159 -19.20 3.02 -13.76
N VAL A 160 -19.20 2.33 -14.90
CA VAL A 160 -17.97 2.02 -15.65
C VAL A 160 -17.26 3.29 -16.13
N LYS A 161 -18.03 4.34 -16.44
CA LYS A 161 -17.56 5.65 -16.89
C LYS A 161 -18.27 6.75 -16.09
N ASN A 162 -17.48 7.58 -15.42
CA ASN A 162 -17.93 8.81 -14.78
C ASN A 162 -17.19 9.99 -15.43
N VAL A 163 -17.92 10.95 -16.00
CA VAL A 163 -17.37 12.14 -16.68
C VAL A 163 -17.82 13.44 -16.01
N SER A 164 -18.38 13.35 -14.80
CA SER A 164 -18.95 14.49 -14.09
C SER A 164 -18.01 14.96 -12.99
N GLY A 165 -17.44 16.17 -13.17
CA GLY A 165 -16.61 16.81 -12.17
C GLY A 165 -15.20 16.23 -12.05
N TYR A 166 -14.56 16.51 -10.92
CA TYR A 166 -13.21 16.03 -10.60
C TYR A 166 -13.26 14.64 -9.97
N ASP A 167 -12.23 13.84 -10.21
CA ASP A 167 -12.05 12.49 -9.68
C ASP A 167 -11.60 12.54 -8.20
N MET A 168 -12.46 13.08 -7.33
CA MET A 168 -12.11 13.37 -5.93
C MET A 168 -11.86 12.11 -5.11
N ASN A 169 -12.49 10.97 -5.45
CA ASN A 169 -12.15 9.67 -4.87
C ASN A 169 -10.65 9.35 -5.07
N LYS A 170 -10.09 9.68 -6.22
CA LYS A 170 -8.67 9.46 -6.46
C LYS A 170 -7.76 10.45 -5.71
N LEU A 171 -8.25 11.59 -5.24
CA LEU A 171 -7.46 12.52 -4.42
C LEU A 171 -7.12 11.92 -3.04
N HIS A 172 -8.03 11.14 -2.46
CA HIS A 172 -7.82 10.57 -1.12
C HIS A 172 -6.81 9.41 -1.10
N GLN A 173 -6.51 8.79 -2.25
CA GLN A 173 -5.56 7.69 -2.32
C GLN A 173 -4.13 8.20 -2.16
N GLY A 174 -3.38 7.61 -1.22
CA GLY A 174 -2.04 8.05 -0.86
C GLY A 174 -2.01 9.29 0.05
N ALA A 175 -3.16 9.80 0.48
CA ALA A 175 -3.24 10.98 1.34
C ALA A 175 -2.96 10.68 2.83
N LEU A 176 -2.77 9.41 3.22
CA LEU A 176 -2.51 8.98 4.60
C LEU A 176 -3.50 9.52 5.63
N GLY A 177 -4.77 9.64 5.22
CA GLY A 177 -5.84 10.15 6.06
C GLY A 177 -5.81 11.66 6.31
N THR A 178 -4.89 12.42 5.71
CA THR A 178 -4.76 13.89 5.95
C THR A 178 -5.89 14.72 5.35
N LEU A 179 -6.68 14.17 4.43
CA LEU A 179 -7.79 14.86 3.74
C LEU A 179 -9.17 14.38 4.19
N GLY A 180 -9.23 13.46 5.16
CA GLY A 180 -10.45 12.78 5.58
C GLY A 180 -10.23 11.29 5.80
N VAL A 181 -11.16 10.67 6.50
CA VAL A 181 -11.12 9.24 6.85
C VAL A 181 -12.03 8.47 5.91
N MET A 182 -11.46 7.56 5.12
CA MET A 182 -12.26 6.69 4.25
C MET A 182 -13.14 5.77 5.10
N VAL A 183 -14.44 5.73 4.81
CA VAL A 183 -15.41 4.87 5.51
C VAL A 183 -15.90 3.72 4.64
N ALA A 184 -15.93 3.90 3.30
CA ALA A 184 -16.27 2.85 2.35
C ALA A 184 -15.61 3.09 0.98
N ALA A 185 -15.40 2.02 0.23
CA ALA A 185 -14.84 2.02 -1.10
C ALA A 185 -15.59 1.07 -2.04
N SER A 186 -15.73 1.47 -3.29
CA SER A 186 -16.28 0.64 -4.38
C SER A 186 -15.20 0.36 -5.41
N PHE A 187 -15.14 -0.89 -5.86
CA PHE A 187 -14.12 -1.39 -6.78
C PHE A 187 -14.72 -2.09 -7.99
N LYS A 188 -14.01 -2.01 -9.12
CA LYS A 188 -14.10 -3.02 -10.18
C LYS A 188 -13.35 -4.28 -9.73
N VAL A 189 -13.98 -5.44 -9.81
CA VAL A 189 -13.37 -6.74 -9.53
C VAL A 189 -13.03 -7.48 -10.83
N PHE A 190 -12.19 -8.49 -10.72
CA PHE A 190 -11.69 -9.27 -11.84
C PHE A 190 -12.08 -10.73 -11.68
N PRO A 191 -12.31 -11.48 -12.78
CA PRO A 191 -12.43 -12.93 -12.70
C PRO A 191 -11.14 -13.54 -12.13
N ARG A 192 -11.27 -14.57 -11.31
CA ARG A 192 -10.15 -15.42 -10.93
C ARG A 192 -9.61 -16.15 -12.16
N PRO A 193 -8.28 -16.36 -12.25
CA PRO A 193 -7.71 -17.12 -13.34
C PRO A 193 -8.13 -18.59 -13.27
N LEU A 194 -8.19 -19.25 -14.43
CA LEU A 194 -8.49 -20.68 -14.53
C LEU A 194 -7.31 -21.54 -14.05
N ALA A 195 -6.09 -21.01 -14.16
CA ALA A 195 -4.87 -21.62 -13.69
C ALA A 195 -3.88 -20.55 -13.19
N GLU A 196 -3.15 -20.91 -12.15
CA GLU A 196 -2.07 -20.12 -11.58
C GLU A 196 -0.79 -20.95 -11.53
N LEU A 197 0.34 -20.31 -11.78
CA LEU A 197 1.65 -20.95 -11.72
C LEU A 197 2.67 -19.98 -11.15
N THR A 198 3.48 -20.44 -10.21
CA THR A 198 4.64 -19.70 -9.70
C THR A 198 5.91 -20.47 -10.05
N LEU A 199 6.83 -19.76 -10.67
CA LEU A 199 8.11 -20.27 -11.12
C LEU A 199 9.25 -19.53 -10.42
N GLU A 200 10.33 -20.25 -10.12
CA GLU A 200 11.58 -19.69 -9.59
C GLU A 200 12.81 -20.07 -10.42
N SER A 201 13.81 -19.20 -10.38
CA SER A 201 15.10 -19.41 -11.04
C SER A 201 16.23 -18.73 -10.28
N GLN A 202 17.42 -19.31 -10.39
CA GLN A 202 18.66 -18.78 -9.83
C GLN A 202 19.71 -18.66 -10.97
N PRO A 203 19.51 -17.74 -11.91
CA PRO A 203 20.38 -17.60 -13.09
C PRO A 203 21.72 -16.92 -12.73
N GLU A 204 22.70 -17.02 -13.64
CA GLU A 204 23.97 -16.28 -13.52
C GLU A 204 23.78 -14.76 -13.69
N ASP A 205 22.94 -14.33 -14.65
CA ASP A 205 22.52 -12.94 -14.82
C ASP A 205 21.01 -12.80 -14.54
N PRO A 206 20.61 -12.49 -13.29
CA PRO A 206 19.20 -12.35 -12.94
C PRO A 206 18.50 -11.17 -13.62
N TRP A 207 19.23 -10.12 -14.00
CA TRP A 207 18.63 -8.97 -14.66
C TRP A 207 18.30 -9.27 -16.12
N ALA A 208 19.22 -9.91 -16.84
CA ALA A 208 18.97 -10.37 -18.21
C ALA A 208 17.80 -11.37 -18.24
N GLU A 209 17.74 -12.26 -17.25
CA GLU A 209 16.70 -13.29 -17.17
C GLU A 209 15.33 -12.72 -16.78
N ALA A 210 15.28 -11.72 -15.89
CA ALA A 210 14.07 -10.95 -15.62
C ALA A 210 13.56 -10.23 -16.87
N GLU A 211 14.45 -9.59 -17.64
CA GLU A 211 14.10 -8.93 -18.91
C GLU A 211 13.56 -9.93 -19.94
N ARG A 212 14.12 -11.14 -20.00
CA ARG A 212 13.62 -12.22 -20.85
C ARG A 212 12.18 -12.61 -20.48
N ALA A 213 11.90 -12.80 -19.19
CA ALA A 213 10.55 -13.10 -18.71
C ALA A 213 9.54 -11.99 -19.03
N LEU A 214 9.94 -10.72 -18.93
CA LEU A 214 9.10 -9.55 -19.24
C LEU A 214 8.85 -9.36 -20.74
N ARG A 215 9.58 -10.04 -21.62
CA ARG A 215 9.41 -9.99 -23.09
C ARG A 215 8.59 -11.15 -23.64
N LEU A 216 8.16 -12.08 -22.79
CA LEU A 216 7.31 -13.19 -23.22
C LEU A 216 5.98 -12.67 -23.80
N PRO A 217 5.37 -13.42 -24.74
CA PRO A 217 4.06 -13.06 -25.29
C PRO A 217 2.98 -12.92 -24.21
N GLN A 218 3.07 -13.74 -23.15
CA GLN A 218 2.30 -13.59 -21.92
C GLN A 218 3.26 -13.24 -20.79
N GLN A 219 3.30 -11.95 -20.45
CA GLN A 219 4.09 -11.48 -19.32
C GLN A 219 3.58 -12.09 -18.00
N PRO A 220 4.47 -12.30 -17.02
CA PRO A 220 4.03 -12.64 -15.67
C PRO A 220 3.10 -11.56 -15.13
N VAL A 221 2.12 -11.97 -14.32
CA VAL A 221 1.28 -11.00 -13.60
C VAL A 221 2.04 -10.27 -12.49
N ALA A 222 3.15 -10.88 -12.06
CA ALA A 222 4.07 -10.31 -11.09
C ALA A 222 5.45 -10.96 -11.24
N LEU A 223 6.51 -10.16 -11.13
CA LEU A 223 7.89 -10.61 -11.21
C LEU A 223 8.72 -9.92 -10.13
N GLU A 224 9.41 -10.72 -9.32
CA GLU A 224 10.24 -10.28 -8.21
C GLU A 224 11.68 -10.79 -8.38
N LEU A 225 12.64 -9.98 -7.96
CA LEU A 225 14.06 -10.29 -7.88
C LEU A 225 14.56 -9.94 -6.48
N ASP A 226 15.21 -10.86 -5.79
CA ASP A 226 15.85 -10.58 -4.50
C ASP A 226 17.34 -10.25 -4.62
N SER A 227 17.91 -9.69 -3.54
CA SER A 227 19.33 -9.35 -3.46
C SER A 227 20.29 -10.54 -3.53
N ALA A 228 19.80 -11.78 -3.44
CA ALA A 228 20.60 -13.00 -3.61
C ALA A 228 20.60 -13.48 -5.08
N GLY A 229 19.90 -12.78 -5.98
CA GLY A 229 19.78 -13.16 -7.39
C GLY A 229 18.65 -14.14 -7.68
N GLY A 230 17.80 -14.42 -6.69
CA GLY A 230 16.64 -15.29 -6.87
C GLY A 230 15.51 -14.57 -7.60
N LEU A 231 14.99 -15.20 -8.66
CA LEU A 231 13.83 -14.72 -9.41
C LEU A 231 12.57 -15.49 -9.04
N LEU A 232 11.46 -14.76 -8.96
CA LEU A 232 10.13 -15.32 -8.74
C LEU A 232 9.14 -14.71 -9.73
N ALA A 233 8.44 -15.54 -10.51
CA ALA A 233 7.43 -15.08 -11.47
C ALA A 233 6.09 -15.78 -11.20
N ARG A 234 5.01 -15.00 -11.16
CA ARG A 234 3.63 -15.54 -11.08
C ARG A 234 2.92 -15.35 -12.42
N PHE A 235 2.24 -16.38 -12.87
CA PHE A 235 1.45 -16.40 -14.10
C PHE A 235 0.01 -16.75 -13.79
N TRP A 236 -0.92 -16.00 -14.39
CA TRP A 236 -2.35 -16.24 -14.34
C TRP A 236 -2.88 -16.41 -15.77
N GLY A 237 -3.75 -17.39 -16.00
CA GLY A 237 -4.33 -17.62 -17.33
C GLY A 237 -5.12 -18.92 -17.44
N THR A 238 -5.15 -19.50 -18.65
CA THR A 238 -5.63 -20.87 -18.88
C THR A 238 -4.54 -21.88 -18.52
N GLN A 239 -4.92 -23.15 -18.36
CA GLN A 239 -3.98 -24.23 -18.09
C GLN A 239 -2.93 -24.37 -19.20
N GLU A 240 -3.31 -24.28 -20.48
CA GLU A 240 -2.35 -24.32 -21.58
C GLU A 240 -1.44 -23.09 -21.63
N GLY A 241 -1.99 -21.91 -21.30
CA GLY A 241 -1.25 -20.65 -21.29
C GLY A 241 -0.11 -20.66 -20.27
N VAL A 242 -0.41 -21.03 -19.02
CA VAL A 242 0.60 -21.12 -17.97
C VAL A 242 1.60 -22.25 -18.23
N ALA A 243 1.16 -23.41 -18.73
CA ALA A 243 2.04 -24.52 -19.07
C ALA A 243 2.99 -24.18 -20.23
N ARG A 244 2.56 -23.34 -21.17
CA ARG A 244 3.44 -22.82 -22.23
C ARG A 244 4.54 -21.92 -21.64
N MET A 245 4.19 -21.02 -20.71
CA MET A 245 5.18 -20.14 -20.06
C MET A 245 6.21 -20.93 -19.26
N HIS A 246 5.80 -22.00 -18.58
CA HIS A 246 6.73 -22.94 -17.93
C HIS A 246 7.76 -23.48 -18.92
N ARG A 247 7.33 -24.00 -20.08
CA ARG A 247 8.24 -24.56 -21.10
C ARG A 247 9.14 -23.50 -21.74
N GLU A 248 8.64 -22.30 -21.99
CA GLU A 248 9.43 -21.21 -22.60
C GLU A 248 10.47 -20.62 -21.63
N LEU A 249 10.16 -20.57 -20.33
CA LEU A 249 11.11 -20.10 -19.32
C LEU A 249 12.11 -21.18 -18.92
N GLY A 250 11.69 -22.43 -18.77
CA GLY A 250 12.54 -23.50 -18.22
C GLY A 250 12.87 -23.32 -16.72
N TRP A 251 12.14 -22.45 -16.03
CA TRP A 251 12.24 -22.24 -14.59
C TRP A 251 11.56 -23.37 -13.81
N GLN A 252 11.89 -23.51 -12.53
CA GLN A 252 11.32 -24.57 -11.70
C GLN A 252 10.01 -24.12 -11.05
N GLU A 253 9.07 -25.05 -10.88
CA GLU A 253 7.88 -24.79 -10.07
C GLU A 253 8.25 -24.68 -8.60
N THR A 254 7.66 -23.70 -7.91
CA THR A 254 7.96 -23.45 -6.51
C THR A 254 7.14 -24.34 -5.58
N ALA A 255 7.66 -24.57 -4.37
CA ALA A 255 6.83 -25.12 -3.29
C ALA A 255 5.64 -24.19 -2.96
N ALA A 256 4.53 -24.78 -2.49
CA ALA A 256 3.36 -24.03 -2.06
C ALA A 256 3.74 -23.00 -0.96
N GLY A 257 3.20 -21.78 -1.05
CA GLY A 257 3.49 -20.70 -0.09
C GLY A 257 4.80 -19.95 -0.34
N ARG A 258 5.61 -20.34 -1.35
CA ARG A 258 6.85 -19.63 -1.70
C ARG A 258 6.59 -18.18 -2.11
N TRP A 259 5.51 -17.93 -2.85
CA TRP A 259 5.10 -16.60 -3.26
C TRP A 259 4.68 -15.76 -2.06
N GLU A 260 3.83 -16.28 -1.18
CA GLU A 260 3.32 -15.60 0.01
C GLU A 260 4.45 -15.29 1.01
N SER A 261 5.51 -16.10 1.02
CA SER A 261 6.70 -15.88 1.85
C SER A 261 7.74 -14.94 1.23
N ARG A 262 7.57 -14.48 -0.01
CA ARG A 262 8.49 -13.53 -0.66
C ARG A 262 8.44 -12.18 0.08
N GLY A 263 9.53 -11.82 0.72
CA GLY A 263 9.55 -10.63 1.59
C GLY A 263 8.80 -10.81 2.91
N ALA A 264 8.56 -12.06 3.35
CA ALA A 264 8.05 -12.35 4.68
C ALA A 264 8.87 -11.62 5.74
N ARG A 265 8.13 -10.92 6.59
CA ARG A 265 8.65 -10.07 7.63
C ARG A 265 8.66 -10.84 8.93
N GLY A 266 9.80 -11.45 9.28
CA GLY A 266 9.95 -12.15 10.56
C GLY A 266 9.71 -11.20 11.75
N ALA A 267 9.46 -11.68 12.96
CA ALA A 267 9.29 -10.79 14.13
C ALA A 267 10.58 -9.99 14.41
N GLY A 268 10.53 -8.65 14.45
CA GLY A 268 11.72 -7.79 14.72
C GLY A 268 11.77 -6.41 14.03
N TRP A 269 10.71 -6.00 13.33
CA TRP A 269 10.76 -4.85 12.40
C TRP A 269 10.71 -3.47 13.06
N ALA A 270 10.30 -3.37 14.33
CA ALA A 270 10.30 -2.09 15.04
C ALA A 270 11.71 -1.47 15.09
N GLU A 271 12.76 -2.31 15.02
CA GLU A 271 14.16 -1.88 15.07
C GLU A 271 14.83 -1.80 13.68
N THR A 272 14.12 -2.14 12.59
CA THR A 272 14.69 -2.25 11.24
C THR A 272 14.20 -1.13 10.33
N VAL A 273 15.10 -0.53 9.55
CA VAL A 273 14.73 0.46 8.53
C VAL A 273 14.17 -0.25 7.29
N TRP A 274 13.06 0.28 6.78
CA TRP A 274 12.44 -0.11 5.53
C TRP A 274 12.28 1.11 4.64
N ALA A 275 13.01 1.11 3.53
CA ALA A 275 12.87 2.10 2.47
C ALA A 275 12.14 1.51 1.25
N TRP A 276 11.30 2.33 0.63
CA TRP A 276 10.66 2.06 -0.64
C TRP A 276 11.28 2.96 -1.71
N LEU A 277 11.85 2.32 -2.72
CA LEU A 277 12.47 2.92 -3.89
C LEU A 277 11.53 2.79 -5.08
N SER A 278 11.34 3.88 -5.82
CA SER A 278 10.60 3.91 -7.08
C SER A 278 11.35 4.76 -8.08
N VAL A 279 11.87 4.16 -9.15
CA VAL A 279 12.68 4.81 -10.19
C VAL A 279 12.19 4.35 -11.57
N PRO A 280 12.54 5.05 -12.67
CA PRO A 280 12.31 4.49 -13.99
C PRO A 280 12.91 3.09 -14.10
N ARG A 281 12.20 2.12 -14.70
CA ARG A 281 12.62 0.71 -14.76
C ARG A 281 14.07 0.52 -15.22
N ALA A 282 14.50 1.29 -16.23
CA ALA A 282 15.85 1.21 -16.77
C ALA A 282 16.95 1.63 -15.76
N GLN A 283 16.59 2.37 -14.71
CA GLN A 283 17.50 2.88 -13.68
C GLN A 283 17.52 2.01 -12.42
N LEU A 284 16.59 1.05 -12.29
CA LEU A 284 16.44 0.26 -11.05
C LEU A 284 17.71 -0.52 -10.71
N ARG A 285 18.30 -1.22 -11.69
CA ARG A 285 19.56 -1.95 -11.51
C ARG A 285 20.68 -1.02 -11.03
N LEU A 286 20.85 0.12 -11.69
CA LEU A 286 21.89 1.09 -11.36
C LEU A 286 21.80 1.56 -9.91
N VAL A 287 20.58 1.88 -9.45
CA VAL A 287 20.37 2.35 -8.07
C VAL A 287 20.58 1.22 -7.06
N LEU A 288 20.16 -0.01 -7.36
CA LEU A 288 20.36 -1.16 -6.48
C LEU A 288 21.82 -1.61 -6.39
N ASP A 289 22.55 -1.57 -7.51
CA ASP A 289 24.00 -1.88 -7.56
C ASP A 289 24.83 -0.85 -6.75
N GLY A 290 24.29 0.36 -6.55
CA GLY A 290 24.89 1.42 -5.73
C GLY A 290 24.59 1.31 -4.23
N LEU A 291 23.74 0.37 -3.80
CA LEU A 291 23.48 0.14 -2.38
C LEU A 291 24.69 -0.53 -1.70
N PRO A 292 24.83 -0.39 -0.36
CA PRO A 292 25.89 -1.04 0.40
C PRO A 292 25.97 -2.55 0.16
N ALA A 293 27.18 -3.10 0.17
CA ALA A 293 27.38 -4.54 0.05
C ALA A 293 26.60 -5.31 1.12
N GLY A 294 25.89 -6.37 0.71
CA GLY A 294 25.02 -7.14 1.62
C GLY A 294 23.66 -6.50 1.91
N ALA A 295 23.32 -5.37 1.26
CA ALA A 295 21.98 -4.80 1.30
C ALA A 295 20.92 -5.84 0.92
N ARG A 296 19.93 -6.03 1.79
CA ARG A 296 18.81 -6.93 1.54
C ARG A 296 17.68 -6.16 0.90
N TRP A 297 17.35 -6.50 -0.33
CA TRP A 297 16.27 -5.87 -1.06
C TRP A 297 15.44 -6.90 -1.82
N LEU A 298 14.20 -6.51 -2.09
CA LEU A 298 13.27 -7.22 -2.96
C LEU A 298 12.75 -6.22 -3.99
N ALA A 299 13.02 -6.49 -5.26
CA ALA A 299 12.72 -5.61 -6.38
C ALA A 299 11.62 -6.22 -7.26
N SER A 300 10.82 -5.35 -7.85
CA SER A 300 9.89 -5.66 -8.92
C SER A 300 10.42 -5.05 -10.23
N PRO A 301 11.27 -5.75 -11.01
CA PRO A 301 11.95 -5.16 -12.17
C PRO A 301 10.99 -4.55 -13.19
N GLY A 302 9.84 -5.20 -13.42
CA GLY A 302 8.82 -4.71 -14.35
C GLY A 302 8.18 -3.38 -13.93
N LEU A 303 8.24 -3.02 -12.64
CA LEU A 303 7.63 -1.82 -12.08
C LEU A 303 8.62 -0.69 -11.79
N GLY A 304 9.94 -0.96 -11.80
CA GLY A 304 10.93 0.02 -11.35
C GLY A 304 10.88 0.28 -9.84
N VAL A 305 10.40 -0.68 -9.05
CA VAL A 305 10.20 -0.55 -7.61
C VAL A 305 11.11 -1.52 -6.85
N ALA A 306 11.61 -1.11 -5.69
CA ALA A 306 12.24 -2.01 -4.74
C ALA A 306 11.92 -1.66 -3.29
N HIS A 307 11.91 -2.68 -2.44
CA HIS A 307 11.87 -2.55 -0.99
C HIS A 307 13.22 -2.93 -0.42
N TRP A 308 13.88 -1.97 0.24
CA TRP A 308 15.17 -2.15 0.89
C TRP A 308 14.96 -2.29 2.41
N LEU A 309 15.54 -3.34 3.00
CA LEU A 309 15.23 -3.82 4.35
C LEU A 309 16.55 -4.00 5.13
N GLY A 310 16.65 -3.45 6.34
CA GLY A 310 17.80 -3.70 7.22
C GLY A 310 18.12 -2.54 8.17
N ALA A 311 19.16 -2.68 8.98
CA ALA A 311 19.73 -1.57 9.73
C ALA A 311 20.45 -0.64 8.75
N LEU A 312 19.87 0.52 8.47
CA LEU A 312 20.41 1.51 7.53
C LEU A 312 20.90 2.72 8.32
N GLY A 313 22.14 3.15 8.05
CA GLY A 313 22.65 4.42 8.55
C GLY A 313 22.16 5.61 7.72
N LEU A 314 22.25 6.79 8.30
CA LEU A 314 21.94 8.06 7.61
C LEU A 314 22.80 8.27 6.34
N PRO A 315 24.12 8.00 6.33
CA PRO A 315 24.94 8.17 5.13
C PRO A 315 24.45 7.31 3.95
N GLU A 316 24.14 6.04 4.20
CA GLU A 316 23.66 5.10 3.20
C GLU A 316 22.29 5.51 2.65
N LEU A 317 21.37 5.94 3.54
CA LEU A 317 20.06 6.46 3.15
C LEU A 317 20.16 7.74 2.30
N ARG A 318 21.03 8.67 2.68
CA ARG A 318 21.25 9.92 1.91
C ARG A 318 21.84 9.63 0.53
N SER A 319 22.81 8.73 0.46
CA SER A 319 23.41 8.29 -0.80
C SER A 319 22.36 7.64 -1.72
N ALA A 320 21.60 6.68 -1.20
CA ALA A 320 20.55 5.99 -1.94
C ALA A 320 19.43 6.93 -2.41
N ARG A 321 19.00 7.89 -1.56
CA ARG A 321 18.03 8.91 -1.94
C ARG A 321 18.55 9.78 -3.09
N THR A 322 19.80 10.22 -2.99
CA THR A 322 20.43 11.04 -4.03
C THR A 322 20.50 10.27 -5.36
N ALA A 323 20.85 8.98 -5.34
CA ALA A 323 20.87 8.13 -6.51
C ALA A 323 19.46 7.94 -7.12
N ALA A 324 18.44 7.73 -6.29
CA ALA A 324 17.06 7.60 -6.75
C ALA A 324 16.52 8.92 -7.35
N GLU A 325 16.72 10.05 -6.67
CA GLU A 325 16.22 11.35 -7.12
C GLU A 325 16.93 11.84 -8.39
N SER A 326 18.26 11.64 -8.48
CA SER A 326 19.04 12.01 -9.69
C SER A 326 18.66 11.19 -10.93
N THR A 327 18.02 10.03 -10.75
CA THR A 327 17.49 9.20 -11.84
C THR A 327 16.01 9.44 -12.11
N GLY A 328 15.41 10.46 -11.48
CA GLY A 328 13.99 10.83 -11.65
C GLY A 328 13.02 9.98 -10.83
N GLY A 329 13.50 9.28 -9.81
CA GLY A 329 12.71 8.50 -8.88
C GLY A 329 12.65 9.08 -7.47
N THR A 330 12.26 8.25 -6.51
CA THR A 330 12.08 8.61 -5.10
C THR A 330 12.57 7.50 -4.16
N LEU A 331 12.93 7.89 -2.94
CA LEU A 331 13.18 7.01 -1.80
C LEU A 331 12.35 7.49 -0.61
N VAL A 332 11.35 6.68 -0.23
CA VAL A 332 10.44 6.96 0.89
C VAL A 332 10.70 6.00 2.05
N LEU A 333 10.75 6.51 3.28
CA LEU A 333 10.78 5.67 4.47
C LEU A 333 9.38 5.14 4.80
N VAL A 334 9.25 3.82 4.81
CA VAL A 334 8.01 3.12 5.15
C VAL A 334 8.01 2.64 6.61
N ALA A 335 9.18 2.39 7.19
CA ALA A 335 9.36 2.20 8.62
C ALA A 335 10.81 2.50 9.00
N ALA A 336 11.05 3.11 10.15
CA ALA A 336 12.38 3.35 10.71
C ALA A 336 12.24 3.74 12.19
N PRO A 337 13.28 3.56 13.01
CA PRO A 337 13.32 4.12 14.36
C PRO A 337 13.03 5.62 14.36
N ARG A 338 12.37 6.12 15.40
CA ARG A 338 11.99 7.53 15.52
C ARG A 338 13.18 8.48 15.38
N SER A 339 14.28 8.16 16.06
CA SER A 339 15.53 8.93 16.01
C SER A 339 16.04 9.16 14.60
N LEU A 340 15.89 8.18 13.71
CA LEU A 340 16.30 8.30 12.32
C LEU A 340 15.37 9.23 11.54
N LYS A 341 14.05 9.16 11.78
CA LYS A 341 13.08 10.02 11.10
C LYS A 341 13.15 11.48 11.52
N ASP A 342 13.62 11.77 12.73
CA ASP A 342 13.86 13.14 13.18
C ASP A 342 15.03 13.80 12.42
N GLU A 343 15.99 13.01 11.91
CA GLU A 343 17.15 13.50 11.16
C GLU A 343 17.04 13.30 9.63
N PHE A 344 16.06 12.51 9.18
CA PHE A 344 15.85 12.15 7.78
C PHE A 344 14.36 12.18 7.45
N ASP A 345 13.95 13.20 6.70
CA ASP A 345 12.58 13.32 6.21
C ASP A 345 12.15 12.04 5.46
N ALA A 346 10.98 11.53 5.75
CA ALA A 346 10.51 10.26 5.20
C ALA A 346 10.19 10.33 3.70
N TRP A 347 9.94 11.52 3.13
CA TRP A 347 9.40 11.69 1.77
C TRP A 347 10.46 12.04 0.73
N GLY A 348 11.52 12.76 1.12
CA GLY A 348 12.57 13.21 0.22
C GLY A 348 12.36 14.61 -0.30
N ALA A 349 12.91 14.90 -1.48
CA ALA A 349 12.77 16.21 -2.08
C ALA A 349 11.29 16.59 -2.27
N PRO A 350 10.87 17.81 -1.86
CA PRO A 350 9.49 18.23 -1.99
C PRO A 350 9.12 18.30 -3.48
N PRO A 351 7.93 17.81 -3.88
CA PRO A 351 7.52 17.85 -5.26
C PRO A 351 7.21 19.31 -5.68
N PRO A 352 7.29 19.65 -6.97
CA PRO A 352 7.07 21.03 -7.45
C PRO A 352 5.67 21.61 -7.14
N ASN A 353 4.71 20.75 -6.80
CA ASN A 353 3.33 21.11 -6.51
C ASN A 353 2.97 21.03 -5.02
N LEU A 354 3.96 20.99 -4.11
CA LEU A 354 3.72 20.90 -2.66
C LEU A 354 2.79 22.00 -2.15
N ASP A 355 2.96 23.25 -2.59
CA ASP A 355 2.10 24.37 -2.19
C ASP A 355 0.62 24.13 -2.51
N TRP A 356 0.32 23.51 -3.66
CA TRP A 356 -1.04 23.15 -4.02
C TRP A 356 -1.58 22.03 -3.13
N MET A 357 -0.75 21.05 -2.79
CA MET A 357 -1.13 19.97 -1.89
C MET A 357 -1.43 20.52 -0.48
N GLN A 358 -0.61 21.45 0.03
CA GLN A 358 -0.83 22.11 1.32
C GLN A 358 -2.12 22.94 1.31
N ARG A 359 -2.40 23.71 0.25
CA ARG A 359 -3.65 24.46 0.11
C ARG A 359 -4.89 23.56 0.05
N LEU A 360 -4.79 22.43 -0.65
CA LEU A 360 -5.85 21.41 -0.66
C LEU A 360 -6.05 20.83 0.74
N ARG A 361 -4.97 20.48 1.44
CA ARG A 361 -5.05 20.01 2.83
C ARG A 361 -5.77 21.01 3.72
N THR A 362 -5.39 22.28 3.70
CA THR A 362 -6.05 23.34 4.48
C THR A 362 -7.52 23.51 4.10
N ALA A 363 -7.89 23.30 2.83
CA ALA A 363 -9.29 23.39 2.40
C ALA A 363 -10.16 22.24 2.93
N PHE A 364 -9.58 21.04 3.12
CA PHE A 364 -10.27 19.87 3.68
C PHE A 364 -10.21 19.83 5.21
N ASP A 365 -9.13 20.35 5.80
CA ASP A 365 -8.80 20.27 7.22
C ASP A 365 -8.08 21.55 7.66
N HIS A 366 -8.85 22.63 7.87
CA HIS A 366 -8.30 23.95 8.20
C HIS A 366 -7.61 24.00 9.57
N GLN A 367 -7.97 23.10 10.48
CA GLN A 367 -7.37 23.00 11.80
C GLN A 367 -6.18 22.03 11.83
N HIS A 368 -5.88 21.35 10.73
CA HIS A 368 -4.90 20.26 10.68
C HIS A 368 -5.18 19.22 11.78
N THR A 369 -6.45 18.81 11.91
CA THR A 369 -6.94 17.80 12.85
C THR A 369 -6.42 16.40 12.50
N LEU A 370 -6.29 16.08 11.21
CA LEU A 370 -5.96 14.74 10.72
C LEU A 370 -4.46 14.57 10.42
N SER A 371 -3.87 13.53 11.02
CA SER A 371 -2.51 13.06 10.77
C SER A 371 -1.48 14.20 10.70
N PRO A 372 -1.41 15.11 11.69
CA PRO A 372 -0.56 16.29 11.63
C PRO A 372 0.92 15.89 11.49
N GLY A 373 1.69 16.59 10.66
CA GLY A 373 3.12 16.32 10.48
C GLY A 373 3.50 15.06 9.70
N ARG A 374 2.56 14.15 9.37
CA ARG A 374 2.91 12.88 8.70
C ARG A 374 3.23 13.01 7.21
N PHE A 375 2.44 13.80 6.50
CA PHE A 375 2.50 13.97 5.04
C PHE A 375 2.00 15.35 4.64
N VAL A 376 2.52 15.89 3.54
CA VAL A 376 2.24 17.26 3.05
C VAL A 376 2.39 18.27 4.19
N VAL A 377 3.60 18.31 4.74
CA VAL A 377 4.01 19.19 5.84
C VAL A 377 4.49 20.52 5.28
#